data_AF-A0A9R0ZLW1-F1
#
_entry.id   AF-A0A9R0ZLW1-F1
#
_cell.length_a   1.000
_cell.length_b   1.000
_cell.length_c   1.000
_cell.angle_alpha   90.00
_cell.angle_beta   90.00
_cell.angle_gamma   90.00
#
_symmetry.space_group_name_H-M   'P 1'
#
loop_
_entity.id
_entity.type
_entity.pdbx_description
1 polymer ?
#
loop_
_entity_poly.entity_id
_entity_poly.type
_entity_poly.pdbx_seq_one_letter_code
_entity_poly.pdbx_strand_id
1 'polypeptide(L)'
;MLLSSGNLILTDSSNSAEVLWQSFDHPTDTLFSGAKLGWDKVTGLNRKLVSWKNLIGPATGVYCHRLDPSGVNQLLLTPLNSSIPYWSSGVWNNKYFLSIAEMTSSNQVSNTTFVHNNQEKYMVFNLVDESMVTHFAVDISGRLKQSIWLESSQDWTMIYAQPKLQCDVYAICGPFTICNDNELPYCNCMEGFTITSPEDWELEDRTSGCSRITLLECISNKSTTHTTDKFYSVPYVELPQNAPKVEAPASPNECAQICLNNCSCMAYSFNDEKCSIWHNELLNIRELQCSGTTCSIGETLNLRVSAKDFHILTNNRKEICYWSCNWCRHFCSRFMCTFSPGNDLEKQK
;
A
#
# COMPACT_ATOMS: atom_id res chain seq x y z
N MET A 1 -2.12 -39.12 1.21
CA MET A 1 -3.28 -39.05 2.13
C MET A 1 -3.60 -37.59 2.39
N LEU A 2 -4.87 -37.19 2.35
CA LEU A 2 -5.30 -35.84 2.75
C LEU A 2 -5.77 -35.88 4.21
N LEU A 3 -5.15 -35.09 5.08
CA LEU A 3 -5.51 -34.98 6.49
C LEU A 3 -6.71 -34.05 6.69
N SER A 4 -7.40 -34.15 7.82
CA SER A 4 -8.48 -33.23 8.21
C SER A 4 -8.03 -31.78 8.34
N SER A 5 -6.73 -31.55 8.58
CA SER A 5 -6.12 -30.21 8.58
C SER A 5 -5.96 -29.60 7.18
N GLY A 6 -6.25 -30.35 6.11
CA GLY A 6 -5.98 -29.95 4.73
C GLY A 6 -4.56 -30.24 4.24
N ASN A 7 -3.69 -30.78 5.11
CA ASN A 7 -2.33 -31.17 4.70
C ASN A 7 -2.38 -32.43 3.82
N LEU A 8 -1.89 -32.31 2.59
CA LEU A 8 -1.73 -33.43 1.67
C LEU A 8 -0.34 -34.02 1.87
N ILE A 9 -0.28 -35.25 2.37
CA ILE A 9 0.98 -35.94 2.68
C ILE A 9 1.22 -37.12 1.73
N LEU A 10 2.48 -37.28 1.33
CA LEU A 10 3.01 -38.46 0.67
C LEU A 10 3.92 -39.19 1.65
N THR A 11 3.61 -40.47 1.89
CA THR A 11 4.34 -41.32 2.83
C THR A 11 4.86 -42.56 2.13
N ASP A 12 5.91 -43.18 2.67
CA ASP A 12 6.38 -44.47 2.18
C ASP A 12 5.32 -45.56 2.46
N SER A 13 5.10 -46.46 1.49
CA SER A 13 4.13 -47.56 1.63
C SER A 13 4.54 -48.61 2.67
N SER A 14 5.84 -48.76 2.89
CA SER A 14 6.45 -49.70 3.85
C SER A 14 6.61 -49.09 5.25
N ASN A 15 6.69 -47.75 5.35
CA ASN A 15 6.77 -47.02 6.61
C ASN A 15 5.91 -45.75 6.58
N SER A 16 4.66 -45.86 7.01
CA SER A 16 3.72 -44.73 7.03
C SER A 16 4.11 -43.60 8.00
N ALA A 17 5.09 -43.83 8.89
CA ALA A 17 5.62 -42.78 9.76
C ALA A 17 6.62 -41.85 9.04
N GLU A 18 7.15 -42.30 7.89
CA GLU A 18 8.07 -41.51 7.08
C GLU A 18 7.31 -40.65 6.08
N VAL A 19 7.28 -39.34 6.34
CA VAL A 19 6.71 -38.35 5.44
C VAL A 19 7.76 -37.95 4.40
N LEU A 20 7.53 -38.33 3.15
CA LEU A 20 8.40 -38.03 2.01
C LEU A 20 8.15 -36.62 1.47
N TRP A 21 6.90 -36.15 1.53
CA TRP A 21 6.49 -34.83 1.06
C TRP A 21 5.18 -34.40 1.73
N GLN A 22 4.98 -33.10 1.94
CA GLN A 22 3.71 -32.56 2.42
C GLN A 22 3.40 -31.18 1.84
N SER A 23 2.13 -30.88 1.58
CA SER A 23 1.72 -29.60 1.01
C SER A 23 2.00 -28.41 1.94
N PHE A 24 1.97 -28.61 3.25
CA PHE A 24 2.27 -27.57 4.24
C PHE A 24 3.73 -27.06 4.18
N ASP A 25 4.63 -27.80 3.53
CA ASP A 25 6.00 -27.36 3.27
C ASP A 25 6.12 -26.45 2.05
N HIS A 26 5.07 -26.35 1.24
CA HIS A 26 5.02 -25.59 -0.01
C HIS A 26 3.74 -24.73 -0.08
N PRO A 27 3.54 -23.78 0.85
CA PRO A 27 2.36 -22.92 0.83
C PRO A 27 2.35 -21.99 -0.40
N THR A 28 1.14 -21.57 -0.80
CA THR A 28 0.90 -20.57 -1.85
C THR A 28 0.82 -19.17 -1.22
N ASP A 29 -0.32 -18.52 -1.32
CA ASP A 29 -0.72 -17.28 -0.66
C ASP A 29 -1.31 -17.50 0.74
N THR A 30 -1.71 -18.74 1.05
CA THR A 30 -2.55 -19.07 2.21
C THR A 30 -1.81 -19.92 3.26
N LEU A 31 -2.05 -19.62 4.53
CA LEU A 31 -1.59 -20.38 5.71
C LEU A 31 -2.81 -20.87 6.51
N PHE A 32 -2.90 -22.20 6.68
CA PHE A 32 -3.90 -22.85 7.51
C PHE A 32 -3.40 -23.12 8.93
N SER A 33 -4.34 -23.40 9.84
CA SER A 33 -4.02 -23.77 11.22
C SER A 33 -3.09 -24.98 11.26
N GLY A 34 -2.07 -24.94 12.12
CA GLY A 34 -1.06 -25.99 12.25
C GLY A 34 0.04 -25.98 11.17
N ALA A 35 -0.10 -25.22 10.09
CA ALA A 35 0.96 -25.04 9.11
C ALA A 35 2.07 -24.12 9.64
N LYS A 36 3.33 -24.42 9.30
CA LYS A 36 4.49 -23.65 9.75
C LYS A 36 4.84 -22.57 8.74
N LEU A 37 5.05 -21.35 9.20
CA LEU A 37 5.63 -20.26 8.41
C LEU A 37 7.04 -19.96 8.92
N GLY A 38 8.06 -20.23 8.11
CA GLY A 38 9.46 -20.06 8.49
C GLY A 38 10.40 -21.16 8.00
N TRP A 39 11.54 -21.30 8.67
CA TRP A 39 12.64 -22.16 8.25
C TRP A 39 12.67 -23.50 8.96
N ASP A 40 12.91 -24.53 8.16
CA ASP A 40 13.61 -25.73 8.59
C ASP A 40 15.11 -25.49 8.37
N LYS A 41 15.90 -25.44 9.45
CA LYS A 41 17.34 -25.18 9.42
C LYS A 41 18.14 -26.42 9.02
N VAL A 42 17.55 -27.61 9.11
CA VAL A 42 18.19 -28.88 8.76
C VAL A 42 18.14 -29.08 7.24
N THR A 43 16.98 -28.87 6.63
CA THR A 43 16.79 -29.03 5.18
C THR A 43 17.07 -27.75 4.38
N GLY A 44 17.05 -26.59 5.05
CA GLY A 44 17.15 -25.28 4.42
C GLY A 44 15.84 -24.77 3.81
N LEU A 45 14.74 -25.53 3.95
CA LEU A 45 13.42 -25.15 3.45
C LEU A 45 12.92 -23.87 4.14
N ASN A 46 12.48 -22.90 3.34
CA ASN A 46 11.87 -21.66 3.82
C ASN A 46 10.41 -21.55 3.36
N ARG A 47 9.49 -21.74 4.30
CA ARG A 47 8.04 -21.62 4.09
C ARG A 47 7.63 -20.16 4.19
N LYS A 48 7.11 -19.60 3.10
CA LYS A 48 6.67 -18.21 2.98
C LYS A 48 5.40 -18.16 2.14
N LEU A 49 4.55 -17.18 2.39
CA LEU A 49 3.37 -16.94 1.57
C LEU A 49 3.69 -15.97 0.46
N VAL A 50 3.17 -16.22 -0.73
CA VAL A 50 3.31 -15.32 -1.89
C VAL A 50 1.95 -15.08 -2.49
N SER A 51 1.58 -13.80 -2.66
CA SER A 51 0.29 -13.43 -3.21
C SER A 51 0.10 -14.00 -4.62
N TRP A 52 -1.15 -14.14 -5.03
CA TRP A 52 -1.45 -14.31 -6.45
C TRP A 52 -1.19 -13.01 -7.21
N LYS A 53 -1.07 -13.14 -8.53
CA LYS A 53 -0.88 -12.01 -9.43
C LYS A 53 -2.15 -11.16 -9.54
N ASN A 54 -3.30 -11.80 -9.66
CA ASN A 54 -4.59 -11.12 -9.88
C ASN A 54 -5.77 -12.01 -9.42
N LEU A 55 -7.00 -11.54 -9.60
CA LEU A 55 -8.21 -12.20 -9.09
C LEU A 55 -8.50 -13.60 -9.66
N ILE A 56 -7.96 -13.93 -10.84
CA ILE A 56 -8.31 -15.17 -11.55
C ILE A 56 -7.14 -16.15 -11.70
N GLY A 57 -5.91 -15.66 -11.54
CA GLY A 57 -4.70 -16.41 -11.85
C GLY A 57 -3.89 -16.74 -10.60
N PRO A 58 -3.61 -18.03 -10.30
CA PRO A 58 -2.72 -18.43 -9.21
C PRO A 58 -1.23 -18.20 -9.55
N ALA A 59 -0.95 -17.45 -10.61
CA ALA A 59 0.40 -17.05 -10.97
C ALA A 59 1.01 -16.23 -9.84
N THR A 60 2.33 -16.32 -9.69
CA THR A 60 3.07 -15.63 -8.63
C THR A 60 2.90 -14.12 -8.74
N GLY A 61 2.42 -13.49 -7.67
CA GLY A 61 2.29 -12.06 -7.53
C GLY A 61 3.52 -11.37 -6.94
N VAL A 62 3.33 -10.13 -6.51
CA VAL A 62 4.42 -9.23 -6.11
C VAL A 62 4.69 -9.28 -4.60
N TYR A 63 3.76 -9.78 -3.80
CA TYR A 63 3.83 -9.63 -2.34
C TYR A 63 4.18 -10.94 -1.64
N CYS A 64 4.95 -10.83 -0.57
CA CYS A 64 5.43 -11.97 0.19
C CYS A 64 5.28 -11.72 1.70
N HIS A 65 4.73 -12.70 2.41
CA HIS A 65 4.76 -12.76 3.87
C HIS A 65 5.73 -13.82 4.33
N ARG A 66 6.71 -13.42 5.15
CA ARG A 66 7.82 -14.29 5.54
C ARG A 66 8.38 -13.88 6.89
N LEU A 67 9.15 -14.75 7.50
CA LEU A 67 10.00 -14.35 8.62
C LEU A 67 11.16 -13.46 8.14
N ASP A 68 11.66 -12.63 9.06
CA ASP A 68 12.80 -11.75 8.80
C ASP A 68 14.10 -12.52 8.51
N PRO A 69 14.66 -12.38 7.29
CA PRO A 69 15.86 -13.10 6.88
C PRO A 69 17.12 -12.68 7.66
N SER A 70 17.12 -11.51 8.31
CA SER A 70 18.25 -11.02 9.12
C SER A 70 18.45 -11.80 10.42
N GLY A 71 17.48 -12.64 10.80
CA GLY A 71 17.53 -13.43 12.02
C GLY A 71 16.70 -12.87 13.17
N VAL A 72 16.18 -11.65 13.07
CA VAL A 72 15.23 -11.09 14.05
C VAL A 72 13.97 -11.96 14.13
N ASN A 73 13.40 -12.11 15.34
CA ASN A 73 12.18 -12.90 15.55
C ASN A 73 10.94 -12.05 15.23
N GLN A 74 10.75 -11.73 13.95
CA GLN A 74 9.59 -10.99 13.45
C GLN A 74 9.14 -11.53 12.09
N LEU A 75 7.89 -11.23 11.75
CA LEU A 75 7.30 -11.46 10.43
C LEU A 75 7.28 -10.15 9.65
N LEU A 76 7.50 -10.25 8.35
CA LEU A 76 7.59 -9.12 7.44
C LEU A 76 6.65 -9.35 6.26
N LEU A 77 6.02 -8.26 5.82
CA LEU A 77 5.46 -8.16 4.48
C LEU A 77 6.44 -7.37 3.61
N THR A 78 6.86 -7.99 2.51
CA THR A 78 7.84 -7.43 1.58
C THR A 78 7.38 -7.62 0.14
N PRO A 79 7.81 -6.77 -0.80
CA PRO A 79 7.81 -7.15 -2.21
C PRO A 79 8.69 -8.40 -2.37
N LEU A 80 8.30 -9.32 -3.25
CA LEU A 80 8.93 -10.64 -3.42
C LEU A 80 10.42 -10.54 -3.76
N ASN A 81 10.78 -9.52 -4.55
CA ASN A 81 12.13 -9.25 -5.02
C ASN A 81 12.83 -8.13 -4.25
N SER A 82 12.33 -7.75 -3.06
CA SER A 82 12.90 -6.68 -2.23
C SER A 82 13.17 -7.15 -0.80
N SER A 83 14.23 -6.60 -0.21
CA SER A 83 14.57 -6.80 1.21
C SER A 83 13.99 -5.72 2.12
N ILE A 84 13.37 -4.68 1.56
CA ILE A 84 12.76 -3.58 2.33
C ILE A 84 11.31 -3.94 2.63
N PRO A 85 10.94 -4.15 3.91
CA PRO A 85 9.55 -4.38 4.29
C PRO A 85 8.73 -3.11 4.26
N TYR A 86 7.47 -3.22 3.85
CA TYR A 86 6.47 -2.15 4.07
C TYR A 86 5.69 -2.35 5.36
N TRP A 87 5.79 -3.54 5.96
CA TRP A 87 5.18 -3.81 7.26
C TRP A 87 5.97 -4.86 8.03
N SER A 88 5.96 -4.71 9.36
CA SER A 88 6.53 -5.67 10.30
C SER A 88 5.52 -5.97 11.41
N SER A 89 5.50 -7.24 11.84
CA SER A 89 4.76 -7.65 13.03
C SER A 89 5.32 -7.03 14.32
N GLY A 90 6.53 -6.49 14.28
CA GLY A 90 7.33 -6.22 15.46
C GLY A 90 7.93 -7.50 16.03
N VAL A 91 8.92 -7.34 16.91
CA VAL A 91 9.65 -8.47 17.51
C VAL A 91 8.73 -9.30 18.41
N TRP A 92 8.84 -10.61 18.33
CA TRP A 92 8.16 -11.55 19.22
C TRP A 92 8.65 -11.41 20.67
N ASN A 93 7.74 -11.18 21.61
CA ASN A 93 8.07 -10.96 23.03
C ASN A 93 7.78 -12.17 23.95
N ASN A 94 7.71 -13.38 23.39
CA ASN A 94 7.28 -14.63 24.05
C ASN A 94 5.78 -14.75 24.36
N LYS A 95 4.97 -13.75 24.00
CA LYS A 95 3.50 -13.80 24.13
C LYS A 95 2.79 -13.39 22.86
N TYR A 96 3.23 -12.31 22.24
CA TYR A 96 2.66 -11.74 21.03
C TYR A 96 3.72 -10.99 20.23
N PHE A 97 3.39 -10.64 18.99
CA PHE A 97 4.19 -9.73 18.19
C PHE A 97 3.85 -8.28 18.54
N LEU A 98 4.86 -7.46 18.81
CA LEU A 98 4.68 -6.12 19.42
C LEU A 98 3.78 -5.15 18.63
N SER A 99 3.69 -5.29 17.31
CA SER A 99 2.88 -4.43 16.44
C SER A 99 1.50 -5.02 16.12
N ILE A 100 1.14 -6.16 16.72
CA ILE A 100 -0.17 -6.82 16.56
C ILE A 100 -0.93 -6.76 17.88
N ALA A 101 -1.54 -5.61 18.17
CA ALA A 101 -2.24 -5.36 19.43
C ALA A 101 -3.41 -6.32 19.66
N GLU A 102 -4.04 -6.80 18.59
CA GLU A 102 -5.17 -7.74 18.62
C GLU A 102 -4.79 -9.08 19.32
N MET A 103 -3.50 -9.46 19.29
CA MET A 103 -2.94 -10.63 20.00
C MET A 103 -2.77 -10.44 21.51
N THR A 104 -3.11 -9.27 22.06
CA THR A 104 -3.10 -9.03 23.51
C THR A 104 -4.45 -9.28 24.17
N SER A 105 -5.51 -9.45 23.37
CA SER A 105 -6.88 -9.63 23.84
C SER A 105 -7.15 -11.04 24.38
N SER A 106 -8.10 -11.18 25.31
CA SER A 106 -8.47 -12.46 25.94
C SER A 106 -9.34 -13.38 25.08
N ASN A 107 -9.95 -12.85 24.00
CA ASN A 107 -10.91 -13.57 23.16
C ASN A 107 -10.30 -13.87 21.77
N GLN A 108 -9.14 -14.53 21.74
CA GLN A 108 -8.45 -14.85 20.48
C GLN A 108 -9.09 -16.04 19.77
N VAL A 109 -9.33 -15.89 18.47
CA VAL A 109 -9.75 -16.99 17.58
C VAL A 109 -8.66 -18.08 17.49
N SER A 110 -7.39 -17.68 17.63
CA SER A 110 -6.23 -18.57 17.48
C SER A 110 -5.10 -18.23 18.44
N ASN A 111 -4.44 -19.25 18.96
CA ASN A 111 -3.19 -19.13 19.70
C ASN A 111 -2.00 -19.18 18.75
N THR A 112 -1.11 -18.20 18.84
CA THR A 112 0.12 -18.15 18.05
C THR A 112 1.31 -18.62 18.88
N THR A 113 2.13 -19.49 18.31
CA THR A 113 3.39 -19.95 18.88
C THR A 113 4.54 -19.60 17.95
N PHE A 114 5.64 -19.13 18.52
CA PHE A 114 6.88 -18.89 17.81
C PHE A 114 7.96 -19.82 18.36
N VAL A 115 8.60 -20.58 17.48
CA VAL A 115 9.68 -21.50 17.84
C VAL A 115 10.97 -21.02 17.20
N HIS A 116 12.04 -20.99 18.00
CA HIS A 116 13.40 -20.75 17.53
C HIS A 116 14.34 -21.69 18.28
N ASN A 117 14.83 -22.71 17.61
CA ASN A 117 15.83 -23.65 18.16
C ASN A 117 16.89 -23.98 17.09
N ASN A 118 17.75 -24.97 17.34
CA ASN A 118 18.83 -25.34 16.41
C ASN A 118 18.33 -26.02 15.12
N GLN A 119 17.12 -26.57 15.13
CA GLN A 119 16.55 -27.33 14.00
C GLN A 119 15.60 -26.48 13.16
N GLU A 120 14.84 -25.58 13.77
CA GLU A 120 13.78 -24.85 13.08
C GLU A 120 13.54 -23.45 13.68
N LYS A 121 13.02 -22.55 12.85
CA LYS A 121 12.57 -21.21 13.24
C LYS A 121 11.28 -20.89 12.50
N TYR A 122 10.14 -20.91 13.19
CA TYR A 122 8.84 -20.73 12.55
C TYR A 122 7.80 -20.09 13.48
N MET A 123 6.76 -19.55 12.87
CA MET A 123 5.49 -19.22 13.50
C MET A 123 4.46 -20.27 13.09
N VAL A 124 3.61 -20.66 14.04
CA VAL A 124 2.41 -21.47 13.80
C VAL A 124 1.26 -20.85 14.58
N PHE A 125 0.06 -20.88 14.00
CA PHE A 125 -1.16 -20.58 14.74
C PHE A 125 -2.02 -21.83 14.82
N ASN A 126 -2.66 -22.02 15.97
CA ASN A 126 -3.61 -23.08 16.20
C ASN A 126 -4.93 -22.47 16.68
N LEU A 127 -6.03 -23.00 16.19
CA LEU A 127 -7.37 -22.59 16.60
C LEU A 127 -7.63 -22.93 18.08
N VAL A 128 -8.37 -22.06 18.77
CA VAL A 128 -8.86 -22.33 20.12
C VAL A 128 -10.07 -23.28 20.07
N ASP A 129 -10.93 -23.09 19.08
CA ASP A 129 -12.06 -23.95 18.77
C ASP A 129 -11.81 -24.64 17.41
N GLU A 130 -11.56 -25.95 17.45
CA GLU A 130 -11.25 -26.75 16.26
C GLU A 130 -12.45 -26.90 15.30
N SER A 131 -13.66 -26.50 15.70
CA SER A 131 -14.83 -26.46 14.82
C SER A 131 -14.83 -25.26 13.86
N MET A 132 -14.04 -24.22 14.17
CA MET A 132 -13.92 -23.04 13.32
C MET A 132 -13.04 -23.32 12.11
N VAL A 133 -13.36 -22.67 10.98
CA VAL A 133 -12.47 -22.69 9.80
C VAL A 133 -11.92 -21.28 9.59
N THR A 134 -10.61 -21.14 9.69
CA THR A 134 -9.90 -19.88 9.46
C THR A 134 -8.65 -20.09 8.61
N HIS A 135 -8.26 -19.06 7.89
CA HIS A 135 -6.98 -19.02 7.20
C HIS A 135 -6.43 -17.59 7.21
N PHE A 136 -5.11 -17.48 7.07
CA PHE A 136 -4.46 -16.24 6.69
C PHE A 136 -4.09 -16.30 5.21
N ALA A 137 -4.30 -15.23 4.46
CA ALA A 137 -3.86 -15.12 3.08
C ALA A 137 -3.17 -13.78 2.83
N VAL A 138 -2.11 -13.78 2.01
CA VAL A 138 -1.61 -12.55 1.39
C VAL A 138 -2.40 -12.35 0.12
N ASP A 139 -3.32 -11.40 0.14
CA ASP A 139 -4.17 -11.15 -1.02
C ASP A 139 -3.41 -10.38 -2.12
N ILE A 140 -4.08 -10.21 -3.26
CA ILE A 140 -3.51 -9.52 -4.43
C ILE A 140 -3.19 -8.04 -4.14
N SER A 141 -3.85 -7.45 -3.14
CA SER A 141 -3.57 -6.08 -2.68
C SER A 141 -2.38 -6.03 -1.72
N GLY A 142 -1.63 -7.12 -1.55
CA GLY A 142 -0.46 -7.20 -0.68
C GLY A 142 -0.76 -7.13 0.81
N ARG A 143 -2.01 -7.34 1.22
CA ARG A 143 -2.39 -7.34 2.63
C ARG A 143 -2.46 -8.77 3.14
N LEU A 144 -1.93 -8.96 4.33
CA LEU A 144 -2.19 -10.18 5.09
C LEU A 144 -3.58 -10.06 5.71
N LYS A 145 -4.52 -10.88 5.26
CA LYS A 145 -5.89 -10.95 5.77
C LYS A 145 -6.10 -12.24 6.54
N GLN A 146 -6.84 -12.17 7.65
CA GLN A 146 -7.39 -13.35 8.30
C GLN A 146 -8.89 -13.39 8.04
N SER A 147 -9.36 -14.54 7.54
CA SER A 147 -10.77 -14.77 7.28
C SER A 147 -11.27 -15.93 8.13
N ILE A 148 -12.51 -15.81 8.60
CA ILE A 148 -13.25 -16.88 9.29
C ILE A 148 -14.47 -17.24 8.46
N TRP A 149 -14.75 -18.54 8.34
CA TRP A 149 -15.95 -19.04 7.70
C TRP A 149 -17.13 -18.94 8.67
N LEU A 150 -18.20 -18.24 8.27
CA LEU A 150 -19.42 -18.15 9.06
C LEU A 150 -20.50 -19.03 8.44
N GLU A 151 -20.89 -20.07 9.16
CA GLU A 151 -21.97 -20.98 8.73
C GLU A 151 -23.31 -20.27 8.55
N SER A 152 -23.57 -19.20 9.31
CA SER A 152 -24.81 -18.43 9.22
C SER A 152 -24.95 -17.66 7.90
N SER A 153 -23.85 -17.18 7.33
CA SER A 153 -23.84 -16.45 6.06
C SER A 153 -23.36 -17.31 4.88
N GLN A 154 -22.82 -18.50 5.14
CA GLN A 154 -22.14 -19.35 4.14
C GLN A 154 -21.06 -18.55 3.38
N ASP A 155 -20.31 -17.71 4.11
CA ASP A 155 -19.34 -16.80 3.51
C ASP A 155 -18.14 -16.54 4.44
N TRP A 156 -17.03 -16.13 3.83
CA TRP A 156 -15.81 -15.72 4.52
C TRP A 156 -15.94 -14.29 5.03
N THR A 157 -15.76 -14.11 6.33
CA THR A 157 -15.69 -12.79 6.95
C THR A 157 -14.25 -12.46 7.31
N MET A 158 -13.75 -11.33 6.81
CA MET A 158 -12.44 -10.81 7.20
C MET A 158 -12.53 -10.22 8.61
N ILE A 159 -11.68 -10.72 9.52
CA ILE A 159 -11.63 -10.30 10.93
C ILE A 159 -10.35 -9.53 11.27
N TYR A 160 -9.35 -9.60 10.40
CA TYR A 160 -8.06 -8.96 10.59
C TYR A 160 -7.40 -8.68 9.25
N ALA A 161 -6.71 -7.54 9.14
CA ALA A 161 -5.90 -7.23 7.97
C ALA A 161 -4.71 -6.32 8.33
N GLN A 162 -3.56 -6.59 7.73
CA GLN A 162 -2.36 -5.75 7.81
C GLN A 162 -1.70 -5.54 6.45
N PRO A 163 -1.16 -4.34 6.16
CA PRO A 163 -1.40 -3.08 6.88
C PRO A 163 -2.89 -2.73 7.00
N LYS A 164 -3.24 -1.80 7.90
CA LYS A 164 -4.65 -1.40 8.11
C LYS A 164 -5.19 -0.58 6.93
N LEU A 165 -4.38 0.35 6.43
CA LEU A 165 -4.70 1.20 5.28
C LEU A 165 -4.16 0.55 4.00
N GLN A 166 -4.85 0.72 2.88
CA GLN A 166 -4.46 0.12 1.60
C GLN A 166 -3.20 0.79 1.07
N CYS A 167 -3.13 2.13 1.17
CA CYS A 167 -2.00 2.91 0.66
C CYS A 167 -0.70 2.74 1.46
N ASP A 168 -0.73 2.05 2.60
CA ASP A 168 0.49 1.69 3.35
C ASP A 168 1.23 0.51 2.68
N VAL A 169 0.60 -0.21 1.75
CA VAL A 169 1.23 -1.30 1.00
C VAL A 169 2.13 -0.73 -0.10
N TYR A 170 3.37 -1.20 -0.13
CA TYR A 170 4.34 -0.76 -1.14
C TYR A 170 3.88 -1.07 -2.56
N ALA A 171 3.92 -0.07 -3.42
CA ALA A 171 3.59 -0.10 -4.84
C ALA A 171 2.21 -0.72 -5.12
N ILE A 172 1.26 -0.55 -4.19
CA ILE A 172 -0.12 -1.03 -4.37
C ILE A 172 -0.79 -0.41 -5.60
N CYS A 173 -0.52 0.88 -5.81
CA CYS A 173 -0.81 1.55 -7.06
C CYS A 173 0.51 1.61 -7.84
N GLY A 174 0.49 1.12 -9.08
CA GLY A 174 1.68 1.07 -9.95
C GLY A 174 2.18 2.45 -10.39
N PRO A 175 3.13 2.51 -11.33
CA PRO A 175 3.76 3.76 -11.72
C PRO A 175 2.76 4.86 -12.10
N PHE A 176 3.10 6.09 -11.73
CA PHE A 176 2.37 7.31 -12.09
C PHE A 176 0.89 7.34 -11.66
N THR A 177 0.58 6.67 -10.56
CA THR A 177 -0.72 6.71 -9.89
C THR A 177 -0.65 7.49 -8.58
N ILE A 178 -1.81 7.87 -8.06
CA ILE A 178 -2.01 8.39 -6.71
C ILE A 178 -2.94 7.46 -5.93
N CYS A 179 -2.56 7.13 -4.71
CA CYS A 179 -3.35 6.28 -3.81
C CYS A 179 -4.18 7.14 -2.85
N ASN A 180 -5.47 6.86 -2.70
CA ASN A 180 -6.36 7.51 -1.74
C ASN A 180 -7.22 6.45 -1.02
N ASP A 181 -7.00 6.28 0.29
CA ASP A 181 -7.72 5.29 1.11
C ASP A 181 -9.23 5.56 1.25
N ASN A 182 -9.73 6.73 0.84
CA ASN A 182 -11.13 7.15 1.00
C ASN A 182 -11.95 7.06 -0.29
N GLU A 183 -11.30 6.74 -1.41
CA GLU A 183 -11.95 6.61 -2.70
C GLU A 183 -11.99 5.16 -3.15
N LEU A 184 -13.00 4.83 -3.95
CA LEU A 184 -13.11 3.56 -4.66
C LEU A 184 -13.32 3.88 -6.15
N PRO A 185 -12.38 3.49 -7.03
CA PRO A 185 -11.12 2.78 -6.75
C PRO A 185 -10.12 3.65 -5.96
N TYR A 186 -9.29 3.02 -5.13
CA TYR A 186 -8.29 3.73 -4.30
C TYR A 186 -7.02 4.11 -5.09
N CYS A 187 -6.82 3.59 -6.30
CA CYS A 187 -5.73 3.96 -7.20
C CYS A 187 -6.28 4.74 -8.40
N ASN A 188 -5.81 5.97 -8.59
CA ASN A 188 -6.15 6.80 -9.74
C ASN A 188 -4.89 7.18 -10.53
N CYS A 189 -4.99 7.31 -11.85
CA CYS A 189 -3.89 7.87 -12.62
C CYS A 189 -3.69 9.34 -12.24
N MET A 190 -2.43 9.79 -12.19
CA MET A 190 -2.18 11.22 -12.11
C MET A 190 -2.69 11.92 -13.37
N GLU A 191 -3.08 13.18 -13.22
CA GLU A 191 -3.55 14.00 -14.32
C GLU A 191 -2.52 14.07 -15.47
N GLY A 192 -2.98 13.83 -16.71
CA GLY A 192 -2.12 13.70 -17.90
C GLY A 192 -1.61 12.27 -18.16
N PHE A 193 -2.07 11.29 -17.38
CA PHE A 193 -1.75 9.86 -17.54
C PHE A 193 -3.02 9.04 -17.72
N THR A 194 -2.87 7.88 -18.36
CA THR A 194 -3.95 6.91 -18.60
C THR A 194 -3.49 5.51 -18.21
N ILE A 195 -4.43 4.62 -17.89
CA ILE A 195 -4.16 3.23 -17.52
C ILE A 195 -3.35 2.56 -18.64
N THR A 196 -2.24 1.91 -18.27
CA THR A 196 -1.33 1.25 -19.23
C THR A 196 -1.94 -0.03 -19.80
N SER A 197 -2.57 -0.83 -18.95
CA SER A 197 -3.16 -2.13 -19.30
C SER A 197 -4.57 -2.20 -18.70
N PRO A 198 -5.62 -1.82 -19.46
CA PRO A 198 -7.00 -1.89 -18.99
C PRO A 198 -7.41 -3.31 -18.58
N GLU A 199 -6.94 -4.33 -19.30
CA GLU A 199 -7.24 -5.74 -19.02
C GLU A 199 -6.71 -6.19 -17.65
N ASP A 200 -5.47 -5.82 -17.31
CA ASP A 200 -4.91 -6.07 -15.98
C ASP A 200 -5.65 -5.23 -14.93
N TRP A 201 -6.05 -4.01 -15.28
CA TRP A 201 -6.74 -3.10 -14.36
C TRP A 201 -8.10 -3.64 -13.91
N GLU A 202 -8.86 -4.27 -14.80
CA GLU A 202 -10.12 -4.94 -14.46
C GLU A 202 -9.92 -6.13 -13.51
N LEU A 203 -8.74 -6.75 -13.52
CA LEU A 203 -8.41 -7.89 -12.65
C LEU A 203 -7.75 -7.48 -11.32
N GLU A 204 -7.85 -6.20 -10.97
CA GLU A 204 -7.18 -5.59 -9.80
C GLU A 204 -5.63 -5.67 -9.82
N ASP A 205 -5.04 -6.01 -10.97
CA ASP A 205 -3.59 -5.91 -11.17
C ASP A 205 -3.24 -4.47 -11.54
N ARG A 206 -2.60 -3.77 -10.59
CA ARG A 206 -2.19 -2.37 -10.72
C ARG A 206 -0.72 -2.23 -11.10
N THR A 207 0.01 -3.33 -11.31
CA THR A 207 1.48 -3.31 -11.45
C THR A 207 1.98 -2.45 -12.62
N SER A 208 1.24 -2.45 -13.74
CA SER A 208 1.54 -1.64 -14.93
C SER A 208 1.24 -0.14 -14.77
N GLY A 209 0.52 0.25 -13.72
CA GLY A 209 0.19 1.65 -13.41
C GLY A 209 -0.42 2.41 -14.58
N CYS A 210 0.05 3.64 -14.76
CA CYS A 210 -0.40 4.55 -15.79
C CYS A 210 0.76 5.04 -16.66
N SER A 211 0.47 5.27 -17.93
CA SER A 211 1.39 5.82 -18.93
C SER A 211 0.98 7.23 -19.31
N ARG A 212 1.95 8.07 -19.67
CA ARG A 212 1.69 9.44 -20.12
C ARG A 212 0.83 9.44 -21.38
N ILE A 213 -0.12 10.37 -21.43
CA ILE A 213 -0.92 10.61 -22.65
C ILE A 213 -0.05 11.32 -23.69
N THR A 214 0.65 12.39 -23.29
CA THR A 214 1.57 13.13 -24.14
C THR A 214 3.02 12.89 -23.72
N LEU A 215 3.85 12.53 -24.69
CA LEU A 215 5.29 12.32 -24.46
C LEU A 215 6.00 13.63 -24.07
N LEU A 216 7.02 13.48 -23.24
CA LEU A 216 7.93 14.56 -22.88
C LEU A 216 8.82 14.93 -24.07
N GLU A 217 9.10 16.22 -24.22
CA GLU A 217 10.01 16.73 -25.25
C GLU A 217 11.32 17.09 -24.55
N CYS A 218 12.19 16.09 -24.38
CA CYS A 218 13.50 16.24 -23.77
C CYS A 218 14.58 15.59 -24.64
N ILE A 219 15.52 16.41 -25.10
CA ILE A 219 16.66 15.98 -25.91
C ILE A 219 17.93 16.31 -25.13
N SER A 220 18.70 15.28 -24.78
CA SER A 220 20.01 15.46 -24.11
C SER A 220 21.14 15.10 -25.08
N ASN A 221 22.00 16.07 -25.35
CA ASN A 221 23.27 15.90 -26.04
C ASN A 221 24.42 16.08 -25.03
N LYS A 222 25.62 15.55 -25.33
CA LYS A 222 26.79 15.47 -24.42
C LYS A 222 27.19 16.74 -23.65
N SER A 223 26.63 17.91 -23.97
CA SER A 223 26.87 19.19 -23.26
C SER A 223 25.61 20.05 -23.02
N THR A 224 24.45 19.74 -23.61
CA THR A 224 23.23 20.56 -23.47
C THR A 224 21.98 19.69 -23.44
N THR A 225 21.06 20.01 -22.52
CA THR A 225 19.73 19.44 -22.48
C THR A 225 18.73 20.50 -22.94
N HIS A 226 17.94 20.18 -23.95
CA HIS A 226 16.87 21.04 -24.44
C HIS A 226 15.52 20.39 -24.13
N THR A 227 14.66 21.12 -23.43
CA THR A 227 13.32 20.66 -23.10
C THR A 227 12.35 21.83 -23.02
N THR A 228 11.11 21.59 -23.45
CA THR A 228 9.99 22.52 -23.23
C THR A 228 9.09 22.07 -22.09
N ASP A 229 9.43 20.95 -21.43
CA ASP A 229 8.63 20.38 -20.37
C ASP A 229 8.44 21.36 -19.21
N LYS A 230 7.31 21.23 -18.53
CA LYS A 230 6.93 22.06 -17.39
C LYS A 230 6.65 21.17 -16.18
N PHE A 231 6.45 21.79 -15.03
CA PHE A 231 6.05 21.09 -13.83
C PHE A 231 4.63 21.45 -13.41
N TYR A 232 3.82 20.42 -13.19
CA TYR A 232 2.50 20.52 -12.61
C TYR A 232 2.56 20.20 -11.12
N SER A 233 2.09 21.11 -10.28
CA SER A 233 2.13 20.94 -8.81
C SER A 233 0.96 20.10 -8.31
N VAL A 234 1.29 18.97 -7.70
CA VAL A 234 0.40 18.05 -6.99
C VAL A 234 0.56 18.27 -5.48
N PRO A 235 -0.32 19.05 -4.83
CA PRO A 235 -0.21 19.36 -3.41
C PRO A 235 -0.77 18.24 -2.53
N TYR A 236 -0.49 18.31 -1.22
CA TYR A 236 -1.07 17.43 -0.18
C TYR A 236 -0.81 15.94 -0.42
N VAL A 237 0.43 15.61 -0.77
CA VAL A 237 0.83 14.22 -0.98
C VAL A 237 1.91 13.77 0.00
N GLU A 238 1.90 12.48 0.31
CA GLU A 238 3.09 11.77 0.78
C GLU A 238 3.99 11.50 -0.43
N LEU A 239 5.24 11.97 -0.37
CA LEU A 239 6.17 11.86 -1.48
C LEU A 239 6.72 10.43 -1.62
N PRO A 240 7.11 10.01 -2.83
CA PRO A 240 7.78 8.73 -3.02
C PRO A 240 9.04 8.63 -2.15
N GLN A 241 9.21 7.50 -1.47
CA GLN A 241 10.38 7.26 -0.63
C GLN A 241 11.69 7.23 -1.45
N ASN A 242 12.83 7.43 -0.77
CA ASN A 242 14.19 7.30 -1.32
C ASN A 242 14.53 8.27 -2.47
N ALA A 243 14.09 9.52 -2.40
CA ALA A 243 14.56 10.54 -3.31
C ALA A 243 16.09 10.70 -3.23
N PRO A 244 16.83 10.63 -4.36
CA PRO A 244 18.19 11.14 -4.43
C PRO A 244 18.25 12.56 -3.84
N LYS A 245 19.08 12.73 -2.80
CA LYS A 245 19.32 14.04 -2.22
C LYS A 245 20.29 14.79 -3.12
N VAL A 246 19.87 15.96 -3.56
CA VAL A 246 20.74 16.90 -4.28
C VAL A 246 21.39 17.82 -3.25
N GLU A 247 22.68 18.12 -3.43
CA GLU A 247 23.36 19.13 -2.60
C GLU A 247 22.58 20.44 -2.65
N ALA A 248 22.34 21.02 -1.47
CA ALA A 248 21.29 22.01 -1.19
C ALA A 248 21.19 23.10 -2.28
N PRO A 249 20.20 23.03 -3.20
CA PRO A 249 19.93 24.13 -4.11
C PRO A 249 19.38 25.30 -3.31
N ALA A 250 19.73 26.52 -3.69
CA ALA A 250 19.37 27.72 -2.96
C ALA A 250 17.89 28.11 -3.15
N SER A 251 17.19 27.52 -4.13
CA SER A 251 15.79 27.86 -4.42
C SER A 251 14.99 26.73 -5.08
N PRO A 252 13.64 26.77 -5.01
CA PRO A 252 12.77 25.87 -5.76
C PRO A 252 13.03 25.90 -7.27
N ASN A 253 13.39 27.06 -7.81
CA ASN A 253 13.68 27.23 -9.24
C ASN A 253 14.96 26.49 -9.64
N GLU A 254 16.00 26.54 -8.81
CA GLU A 254 17.22 25.77 -9.04
C GLU A 254 16.95 24.27 -9.00
N CYS A 255 16.16 23.79 -8.04
CA CYS A 255 15.73 22.39 -7.97
C CYS A 255 14.99 21.95 -9.25
N ALA A 256 14.09 22.79 -9.76
CA ALA A 256 13.39 22.56 -11.03
C ALA A 256 14.36 22.50 -12.23
N GLN A 257 15.33 23.40 -12.30
CA GLN A 257 16.32 23.42 -13.38
C GLN A 257 17.23 22.19 -13.37
N ILE A 258 17.66 21.75 -12.19
CA ILE A 258 18.44 20.51 -12.04
C ILE A 258 17.65 19.32 -12.61
N CYS A 259 16.36 19.23 -12.29
CA CYS A 259 15.49 18.19 -12.85
C CYS A 259 15.33 18.33 -14.37
N LEU A 260 15.05 19.52 -14.91
CA LEU A 260 14.86 19.71 -16.36
C LEU A 260 16.11 19.37 -17.18
N ASN A 261 17.30 19.59 -16.61
CA ASN A 261 18.57 19.26 -17.25
C ASN A 261 18.84 17.75 -17.35
N ASN A 262 18.04 16.91 -16.68
CA ASN A 262 18.10 15.45 -16.77
C ASN A 262 16.80 14.90 -17.37
N CYS A 263 16.86 14.31 -18.57
CA CYS A 263 15.66 13.75 -19.21
C CYS A 263 15.05 12.56 -18.47
N SER A 264 15.80 11.88 -17.60
CA SER A 264 15.25 10.84 -16.74
C SER A 264 14.50 11.40 -15.54
N CYS A 265 14.63 12.69 -15.22
CA CYS A 265 13.91 13.27 -14.10
C CYS A 265 12.41 13.40 -14.40
N MET A 266 11.57 12.88 -13.51
CA MET A 266 10.11 12.89 -13.64
C MET A 266 9.39 13.77 -12.63
N ALA A 267 10.00 14.07 -11.47
CA ALA A 267 9.41 14.99 -10.51
C ALA A 267 10.46 15.56 -9.55
N TYR A 268 10.13 16.68 -8.92
CA TYR A 268 10.87 17.20 -7.78
C TYR A 268 9.94 17.69 -6.67
N SER A 269 10.48 17.84 -5.47
CA SER A 269 9.87 18.54 -4.35
C SER A 269 10.91 19.44 -3.72
N PHE A 270 10.48 20.59 -3.23
CA PHE A 270 11.33 21.52 -2.51
C PHE A 270 10.64 21.93 -1.21
N ASN A 271 11.22 21.54 -0.08
CA ASN A 271 10.69 21.80 1.24
C ASN A 271 11.83 21.98 2.26
N ASP A 272 11.74 22.96 3.16
CA ASP A 272 12.76 23.28 4.17
C ASP A 272 14.21 23.30 3.60
N GLU A 273 14.41 24.03 2.50
CA GLU A 273 15.70 24.15 1.78
C GLU A 273 16.27 22.82 1.24
N LYS A 274 15.46 21.75 1.24
CA LYS A 274 15.82 20.44 0.70
C LYS A 274 15.15 20.23 -0.65
N CYS A 275 15.95 19.81 -1.62
CA CYS A 275 15.48 19.39 -2.93
C CYS A 275 15.53 17.88 -3.04
N SER A 276 14.39 17.30 -3.37
CA SER A 276 14.20 15.88 -3.64
C SER A 276 13.84 15.72 -5.09
N ILE A 277 14.58 14.87 -5.83
CA ILE A 277 14.39 14.67 -7.26
C ILE A 277 14.21 13.19 -7.55
N TRP A 278 13.15 12.83 -8.26
CA TRP A 278 12.87 11.46 -8.68
C TRP A 278 13.09 11.27 -10.17
N HIS A 279 13.65 10.10 -10.50
CA HIS A 279 13.96 9.71 -11.87
C HIS A 279 13.13 8.49 -12.26
N ASN A 280 12.82 8.36 -13.54
CA ASN A 280 12.01 7.28 -14.10
C ASN A 280 10.63 7.17 -13.43
N GLU A 281 10.14 5.96 -13.21
CA GLU A 281 8.82 5.71 -12.66
C GLU A 281 8.63 6.25 -11.24
N LEU A 282 7.47 6.86 -11.00
CA LEU A 282 7.06 7.36 -9.68
C LEU A 282 6.09 6.36 -9.06
N LEU A 283 6.40 5.88 -7.86
CA LEU A 283 5.62 4.90 -7.10
C LEU A 283 5.34 5.43 -5.70
N ASN A 284 4.33 4.87 -5.01
CA ASN A 284 4.01 5.20 -3.62
C ASN A 284 3.68 6.69 -3.39
N ILE A 285 2.98 7.32 -4.32
CA ILE A 285 2.39 8.64 -4.08
C ILE A 285 1.04 8.41 -3.44
N ARG A 286 0.83 9.04 -2.28
CA ARG A 286 -0.43 8.96 -1.54
C ARG A 286 -1.02 10.34 -1.36
N GLU A 287 -2.29 10.47 -1.64
CA GLU A 287 -3.04 11.68 -1.31
C GLU A 287 -3.32 11.72 0.19
N LEU A 288 -2.97 12.84 0.81
CA LEU A 288 -3.22 13.09 2.23
C LEU A 288 -4.52 13.87 2.39
N GLN A 289 -5.27 13.53 3.43
CA GLN A 289 -6.56 14.15 3.69
C GLN A 289 -6.45 15.64 4.06
N CYS A 290 -7.47 16.38 3.62
CA CYS A 290 -7.88 17.65 4.19
C CYS A 290 -9.24 17.48 4.85
N SER A 291 -9.30 17.56 6.20
CA SER A 291 -10.57 17.64 6.91
C SER A 291 -10.85 19.11 7.27
N GLY A 292 -11.83 19.72 6.59
CA GLY A 292 -12.19 21.12 6.80
C GLY A 292 -11.02 22.09 6.53
N THR A 293 -10.59 22.82 7.54
CA THR A 293 -9.49 23.80 7.48
C THR A 293 -8.11 23.25 7.86
N THR A 294 -8.00 21.98 8.26
CA THR A 294 -6.73 21.36 8.65
C THR A 294 -6.42 20.19 7.72
N CYS A 295 -5.44 20.39 6.85
CA CYS A 295 -4.81 19.30 6.13
C CYS A 295 -3.71 18.70 7.01
N SER A 296 -3.50 17.39 6.93
CA SER A 296 -2.21 16.82 7.36
C SER A 296 -1.09 17.58 6.65
N ILE A 297 0.07 17.75 7.29
CA ILE A 297 1.23 18.40 6.66
C ILE A 297 1.68 17.53 5.49
N GLY A 298 1.09 17.77 4.33
CA GLY A 298 1.42 17.12 3.08
C GLY A 298 2.36 17.98 2.28
N GLU A 299 3.18 17.34 1.48
CA GLU A 299 4.17 18.02 0.67
C GLU A 299 3.61 18.27 -0.73
N THR A 300 4.35 19.03 -1.55
CA THR A 300 3.99 19.29 -2.94
C THR A 300 4.96 18.60 -3.87
N LEU A 301 4.45 17.65 -4.65
CA LEU A 301 5.19 17.01 -5.73
C LEU A 301 5.01 17.84 -7.01
N ASN A 302 6.10 18.31 -7.59
CA ASN A 302 6.10 18.99 -8.88
C ASN A 302 6.40 17.95 -9.97
N LEU A 303 5.34 17.47 -10.61
CA LEU A 303 5.37 16.43 -11.63
C LEU A 303 5.74 17.02 -12.99
N ARG A 304 6.76 16.47 -13.65
CA ARG A 304 7.14 16.88 -15.01
C ARG A 304 6.04 16.49 -15.98
N VAL A 305 5.63 17.41 -16.85
CA VAL A 305 4.59 17.22 -17.87
C VAL A 305 4.98 17.91 -19.16
N SER A 306 4.40 17.46 -20.28
CA SER A 306 4.57 18.14 -21.56
C SER A 306 4.00 19.55 -21.48
N ALA A 307 4.62 20.52 -22.17
CA ALA A 307 4.07 21.88 -22.28
C ALA A 307 2.65 21.91 -22.86
N LYS A 308 2.32 20.93 -23.72
CA LYS A 308 1.00 20.77 -24.34
C LYS A 308 -0.08 20.48 -23.29
N ASP A 309 0.22 19.62 -22.33
CA ASP A 309 -0.72 19.24 -21.28
C ASP A 309 -0.81 20.28 -20.17
N PHE A 310 0.28 21.01 -19.89
CA PHE A 310 0.36 21.96 -18.78
C PHE A 310 -0.80 22.99 -18.77
N HIS A 311 -1.20 23.49 -19.93
CA HIS A 311 -2.31 24.45 -20.03
C HIS A 311 -3.68 23.83 -19.76
N ILE A 312 -3.88 22.56 -20.13
CA ILE A 312 -5.12 21.81 -19.89
C ILE A 312 -5.23 21.53 -18.39
N LEU A 313 -4.16 21.02 -17.79
CA LEU A 313 -4.07 20.68 -16.37
C LEU A 313 -4.35 21.88 -15.45
N THR A 314 -3.77 23.03 -15.78
CA THR A 314 -3.93 24.26 -14.99
C THR A 314 -5.33 24.88 -15.10
N ASN A 315 -6.03 24.67 -16.22
CA ASN A 315 -7.40 25.15 -16.39
C ASN A 315 -8.41 24.26 -15.65
N ASN A 316 -8.27 22.94 -15.72
CA ASN A 316 -9.13 21.99 -14.99
C ASN A 316 -9.12 22.27 -13.48
N ARG A 317 -7.94 22.55 -12.91
CA ARG A 317 -7.81 22.91 -11.49
C ARG A 317 -8.55 24.20 -11.11
N LYS A 318 -8.56 25.20 -11.99
CA LYS A 318 -9.29 26.47 -11.76
C LYS A 318 -10.80 26.26 -11.77
N GLU A 319 -11.29 25.40 -12.67
CA GLU A 319 -12.71 25.04 -12.68
C GLU A 319 -13.09 24.31 -11.39
N ILE A 320 -12.35 23.28 -10.98
CA ILE A 320 -12.60 22.56 -9.72
C ILE A 320 -12.68 23.53 -8.53
N CYS A 321 -11.71 24.43 -8.36
CA CYS A 321 -11.75 25.44 -7.30
C CYS A 321 -12.96 26.40 -7.41
N TYR A 322 -13.39 26.75 -8.63
CA TYR A 322 -14.57 27.59 -8.86
C TYR A 322 -15.85 26.89 -8.39
N TRP A 323 -15.99 25.59 -8.67
CA TRP A 323 -17.10 24.77 -8.20
C TRP A 323 -17.08 24.60 -6.67
N SER A 324 -15.91 24.34 -6.06
CA SER A 324 -15.77 24.26 -4.59
C SER A 324 -16.12 25.58 -3.89
N CYS A 325 -15.67 26.72 -4.43
CA CYS A 325 -15.99 28.04 -3.89
C CYS A 325 -17.47 28.40 -4.06
N ASN A 326 -18.10 28.06 -5.18
CA ASN A 326 -19.53 28.30 -5.38
C ASN A 326 -20.39 27.41 -4.46
N TRP A 327 -19.94 26.20 -4.14
CA TRP A 327 -20.59 25.35 -3.15
C TRP A 327 -20.50 25.95 -1.73
N CYS A 328 -19.33 26.47 -1.33
CA CYS A 328 -19.17 27.24 -0.10
C CYS A 328 -20.03 28.52 -0.08
N ARG A 329 -20.15 29.23 -1.21
CA ARG A 329 -21.05 30.40 -1.31
C ARG A 329 -22.52 30.02 -1.17
N HIS A 330 -22.95 28.90 -1.75
CA HIS A 330 -24.32 28.43 -1.61
C HIS A 330 -24.64 27.97 -0.19
N PHE A 331 -23.69 27.36 0.53
CA PHE A 331 -23.85 27.01 1.94
C PHE A 331 -23.88 28.24 2.87
N CYS A 332 -23.03 29.25 2.63
CA CYS A 332 -23.09 30.51 3.38
C CYS A 332 -24.36 31.33 3.09
N SER A 333 -24.97 31.19 1.90
CA SER A 333 -26.22 31.90 1.58
C SER A 333 -27.48 31.27 2.18
N ARG A 334 -27.40 30.04 2.73
CA ARG A 334 -28.56 29.32 3.30
C ARG A 334 -28.66 29.35 4.82
N PHE A 335 -27.68 29.93 5.54
CA PHE A 335 -27.73 30.15 6.99
C PHE A 335 -27.60 31.64 7.36
N MET A 336 -28.48 32.47 6.82
CA MET A 336 -28.83 33.77 7.42
C MET A 336 -30.30 34.06 7.16
N CYS A 337 -31.18 33.37 7.88
CA CYS A 337 -32.58 33.75 8.07
C CYS A 337 -33.18 32.94 9.22
N THR A 338 -32.99 33.40 10.46
CA THR A 338 -33.87 33.06 11.57
C THR A 338 -34.27 34.33 12.30
N PHE A 339 -35.42 34.86 11.87
CA PHE A 339 -36.52 35.40 12.67
C PHE A 339 -36.20 35.93 14.08
N SER A 340 -36.40 37.24 14.24
CA SER A 340 -36.83 37.86 15.49
C SER A 340 -38.37 37.90 15.52
N PRO A 341 -39.00 37.72 16.69
CA PRO A 341 -40.15 38.54 17.03
C PRO A 341 -40.00 39.16 18.43
N GLY A 342 -40.41 40.42 18.54
CA GLY A 342 -40.29 41.23 19.75
C GLY A 342 -41.34 40.93 20.82
N ASN A 343 -41.09 41.45 22.02
CA ASN A 343 -42.11 42.03 22.88
C ASN A 343 -41.50 42.99 23.91
N ASP A 344 -42.30 43.98 24.24
CA ASP A 344 -42.09 45.21 25.00
C ASP A 344 -41.83 45.07 26.52
N LEU A 345 -41.39 46.21 27.09
CA LEU A 345 -41.45 46.67 28.51
C LEU A 345 -40.49 45.93 29.47
N GLU A 346 -39.74 46.57 30.38
CA GLU A 346 -40.05 47.71 31.23
C GLU A 346 -38.77 48.31 31.87
N LYS A 347 -38.88 49.55 32.36
CA LYS A 347 -37.84 50.39 32.99
C LYS A 347 -37.35 49.88 34.36
N GLN A 348 -36.09 50.19 34.68
CA GLN A 348 -35.62 50.91 35.90
C GLN A 348 -34.22 51.49 35.52
N LYS A 349 -33.95 52.80 35.52
CA LYS A 349 -34.24 53.85 36.51
C LYS A 349 -35.16 54.96 36.01
#